data_AF-A0A925RDZ0-F1
#
_entry.id   AF-A0A925RDZ0-F1
#
_cell.length_a   1.000
_cell.length_b   1.000
_cell.length_c   1.000
_cell.angle_alpha   90.00
_cell.angle_beta   90.00
_cell.angle_gamma   90.00
#
_symmetry.space_group_name_H-M   'P 1'
#
loop_
_entity.id
_entity.type
_entity.pdbx_description
1 polymer ?
#
loop_
_entity_poly.entity_id
_entity_poly.type
_entity_poly.pdbx_seq_one_letter_code
_entity_poly.pdbx_strand_id
1 'polypeptide(L)'
;MISPQPRLKSLQAPAIKAQRPDDSTEQDEFSDLHDIWFLIEYDDATIGYESLSTTAVDVADGGTSVVDPRETVPIFRRSRETRIKLKRFGNDLSVSAHLETIETSDGVLHSWSLRRTAADGSTL
;
A
#
# COMPACT_ATOMS: atom_id res chain seq x y z
N MET A 1 35.40 -2.63 -1.91
CA MET A 1 34.27 -2.97 -1.02
C MET A 1 33.03 -3.02 -1.88
N ILE A 2 32.42 -4.20 -2.03
CA ILE A 2 31.26 -4.43 -2.90
C ILE A 2 30.03 -4.41 -2.00
N SER A 3 29.13 -3.46 -2.23
CA SER A 3 27.87 -3.33 -1.49
C SER A 3 26.94 -4.50 -1.86
N PRO A 4 26.40 -5.27 -0.91
CA PRO A 4 25.46 -6.34 -1.25
C PRO A 4 24.11 -5.71 -1.62
N GLN A 5 23.60 -6.07 -2.80
CA GLN A 5 22.25 -5.72 -3.23
C GLN A 5 21.22 -6.58 -2.47
N PRO A 6 20.13 -6.01 -1.95
CA PRO A 6 19.07 -6.78 -1.32
C PRO A 6 18.35 -7.62 -2.39
N ARG A 7 18.37 -8.94 -2.22
CA ARG A 7 17.60 -9.87 -3.06
C ARG A 7 16.16 -9.91 -2.55
N LEU A 8 15.26 -9.25 -3.27
CA LEU A 8 13.82 -9.39 -3.11
C LEU A 8 13.42 -10.87 -3.28
N LYS A 9 13.04 -11.52 -2.19
CA LYS A 9 12.37 -12.82 -2.24
C LYS A 9 10.87 -12.58 -2.15
N SER A 10 10.18 -12.69 -3.27
CA SER A 10 8.72 -12.81 -3.30
C SER A 10 8.32 -14.05 -2.52
N LEU A 11 7.55 -13.89 -1.44
CA LEU A 11 6.93 -15.00 -0.73
C LEU A 11 5.51 -15.16 -1.26
N GLN A 12 5.30 -16.24 -1.99
CA GLN A 12 4.00 -16.64 -2.53
C GLN A 12 3.09 -17.11 -1.38
N ALA A 13 1.93 -16.46 -1.23
CA ALA A 13 0.91 -16.83 -0.25
C ALA A 13 0.33 -18.24 -0.56
N PRO A 14 -0.21 -18.96 0.44
CA PRO A 14 -0.70 -20.33 0.24
C PRO A 14 -1.86 -20.40 -0.76
N ALA A 15 -1.74 -21.35 -1.70
CA ALA A 15 -2.69 -21.55 -2.79
C ALA A 15 -4.07 -22.00 -2.28
N ILE A 16 -5.08 -21.15 -2.45
CA ILE A 16 -6.48 -21.57 -2.41
C ILE A 16 -6.76 -22.26 -3.76
N LYS A 17 -7.09 -23.56 -3.71
CA LYS A 17 -7.50 -24.34 -4.87
C LYS A 17 -8.79 -23.76 -5.45
N ALA A 18 -8.68 -23.02 -6.55
CA ALA A 18 -9.83 -22.65 -7.38
C ALA A 18 -10.11 -23.79 -8.38
N GLN A 19 -11.35 -24.25 -8.37
CA GLN A 19 -11.91 -25.27 -9.24
C GLN A 19 -12.11 -24.66 -10.64
N ARG A 20 -11.60 -25.32 -11.69
CA ARG A 20 -11.77 -24.93 -13.09
C ARG A 20 -13.25 -24.97 -13.50
N PRO A 21 -13.71 -24.04 -14.35
CA PRO A 21 -13.85 -24.38 -15.76
C PRO A 21 -13.30 -23.30 -16.71
N ASP A 22 -12.99 -23.74 -17.94
CA ASP A 22 -12.70 -22.92 -19.14
C ASP A 22 -13.80 -21.83 -19.33
N ASP A 23 -13.60 -20.67 -19.93
CA ASP A 23 -12.99 -20.38 -21.24
C ASP A 23 -12.89 -18.84 -21.38
N SER A 24 -11.86 -18.34 -22.06
CA SER A 24 -11.75 -16.99 -22.67
C SER A 24 -12.04 -15.72 -21.82
N THR A 25 -11.00 -15.04 -21.31
CA THR A 25 -10.97 -13.55 -21.23
C THR A 25 -9.53 -13.04 -21.12
N GLU A 26 -8.98 -12.49 -22.21
CA GLU A 26 -7.81 -11.60 -22.16
C GLU A 26 -8.29 -10.20 -21.77
N GLN A 27 -8.47 -9.93 -20.48
CA GLN A 27 -8.62 -8.60 -19.90
C GLN A 27 -8.44 -8.71 -18.37
N ASP A 28 -7.67 -7.78 -17.80
CA ASP A 28 -7.45 -7.56 -16.36
C ASP A 28 -6.31 -8.30 -15.61
N GLU A 29 -5.13 -8.48 -16.21
CA GLU A 29 -3.92 -8.81 -15.42
C GLU A 29 -3.40 -7.65 -14.54
N PHE A 30 -4.00 -6.46 -14.59
CA PHE A 30 -3.65 -5.33 -13.71
C PHE A 30 -4.59 -5.16 -12.50
N SER A 31 -5.65 -5.95 -12.38
CA SER A 31 -6.65 -5.77 -11.32
C SER A 31 -6.35 -6.54 -10.02
N ASP A 32 -5.36 -7.44 -10.02
CA ASP A 32 -5.07 -8.35 -8.87
C ASP A 32 -3.74 -8.04 -8.16
N LEU A 33 -3.29 -6.77 -8.15
CA LEU A 33 -2.28 -6.30 -7.19
C LEU A 33 -2.88 -5.96 -5.81
N HIS A 34 -4.11 -6.39 -5.56
CA HIS A 34 -4.72 -6.31 -4.24
C HIS A 34 -3.97 -7.27 -3.30
N ASP A 35 -3.11 -6.66 -2.49
CA ASP A 35 -2.49 -7.17 -1.27
C ASP A 35 -1.06 -7.75 -1.40
N ILE A 36 -0.17 -7.06 -2.12
CA ILE A 36 1.27 -7.26 -1.89
C ILE A 36 1.64 -6.67 -0.53
N TRP A 37 2.11 -7.53 0.37
CA TRP A 37 2.70 -7.17 1.66
C TRP A 37 4.22 -7.31 1.63
N PHE A 38 4.91 -6.25 2.01
CA PHE A 38 6.34 -6.17 2.17
C PHE A 38 6.73 -6.41 3.63
N LEU A 39 7.84 -7.10 3.84
CA LEU A 39 8.39 -7.38 5.16
C LEU A 39 9.13 -6.15 5.71
N ILE A 40 8.97 -5.85 6.99
CA ILE A 40 9.79 -4.87 7.72
C ILE A 40 10.71 -5.65 8.65
N GLU A 41 12.01 -5.49 8.46
CA GLU A 41 13.05 -6.13 9.27
C GLU A 41 13.85 -5.08 10.05
N TYR A 42 14.24 -5.43 11.27
CA TYR A 42 15.13 -4.64 12.13
C TYR A 42 15.99 -5.61 12.95
N ASP A 43 17.31 -5.41 12.96
CA ASP A 43 18.29 -6.32 13.58
C ASP A 43 18.10 -7.80 13.18
N ASP A 44 17.98 -8.05 11.87
CA ASP A 44 17.74 -9.39 11.28
C ASP A 44 16.45 -10.09 11.74
N ALA A 45 15.58 -9.37 12.45
CA ALA A 45 14.29 -9.86 12.90
C ALA A 45 13.15 -9.20 12.11
N THR A 46 12.18 -10.01 11.68
CA THR A 46 10.91 -9.48 11.17
C THR A 46 10.17 -8.77 12.29
N ILE A 47 9.96 -7.45 12.13
CA ILE A 47 9.21 -6.63 13.07
C ILE A 47 7.85 -6.20 12.53
N GLY A 48 7.54 -6.43 11.25
CA GLY A 48 6.26 -5.99 10.72
C GLY A 48 6.07 -6.25 9.24
N TYR A 49 4.98 -5.68 8.73
CA TYR A 49 4.58 -5.74 7.34
C TYR A 49 4.02 -4.40 6.89
N GLU A 50 4.21 -4.09 5.61
CA GLU A 50 3.62 -2.91 4.96
C GLU A 50 2.94 -3.33 3.65
N SER A 51 1.74 -2.84 3.37
CA SER A 51 1.13 -2.92 2.05
C SER A 51 1.05 -1.54 1.42
N LEU A 52 1.12 -1.50 0.09
CA LEU A 52 0.96 -0.28 -0.69
C LEU A 52 0.00 -0.54 -1.83
N SER A 53 -0.96 0.37 -2.02
CA SER A 53 -1.83 0.40 -3.19
C SER A 53 -1.78 1.77 -3.82
N THR A 54 -1.94 1.81 -5.14
CA THR A 54 -2.05 3.06 -5.91
C THR A 54 -3.18 2.91 -6.90
N THR A 55 -4.08 3.88 -6.91
CA THR A 55 -5.24 3.92 -7.78
C THR A 55 -5.30 5.28 -8.44
N ALA A 56 -5.48 5.32 -9.76
CA ALA A 56 -5.75 6.58 -10.45
C ALA A 56 -7.09 7.16 -9.97
N VAL A 57 -7.14 8.48 -9.80
CA VAL A 57 -8.38 9.18 -9.43
C VAL A 57 -8.92 9.86 -10.67
N ASP A 58 -10.05 9.37 -11.18
CA ASP A 58 -10.78 10.06 -12.22
C ASP A 58 -11.48 11.28 -11.63
N VAL A 59 -10.90 12.46 -11.85
CA VAL A 59 -11.52 13.75 -11.50
C VAL A 59 -12.53 14.12 -12.58
N ALA A 60 -13.54 13.27 -12.79
CA ALA A 60 -14.54 13.48 -13.83
C ALA A 60 -15.80 14.22 -13.33
N ASP A 61 -16.05 14.31 -12.03
CA ASP A 61 -17.27 14.93 -11.51
C ASP A 61 -17.00 15.75 -10.25
N GLY A 62 -17.09 17.09 -10.37
CA GLY A 62 -17.26 17.94 -9.20
C GLY A 62 -16.56 19.30 -9.21
N GLY A 63 -16.84 20.14 -10.21
CA GLY A 63 -16.92 21.58 -9.98
C GLY A 63 -15.61 22.40 -10.09
N THR A 64 -15.74 23.43 -10.93
CA THR A 64 -14.92 24.65 -11.07
C THR A 64 -13.67 24.63 -11.96
N SER A 65 -13.81 25.44 -13.02
CA SER A 65 -12.82 26.09 -13.86
C SER A 65 -12.02 25.23 -14.84
N VAL A 66 -12.42 25.35 -16.11
CA VAL A 66 -11.57 25.49 -17.30
C VAL A 66 -10.08 25.31 -17.02
N VAL A 67 -9.63 24.06 -16.95
CA VAL A 67 -8.23 23.71 -17.18
C VAL A 67 -8.23 22.88 -18.45
N ASP A 68 -7.38 23.27 -19.40
CA ASP A 68 -7.23 22.58 -20.67
C ASP A 68 -7.01 21.06 -20.40
N PRO A 69 -7.82 20.15 -20.98
CA PRO A 69 -7.67 18.71 -20.80
C PRO A 69 -6.31 18.17 -21.28
N ARG A 70 -5.46 19.02 -21.86
CA ARG A 70 -4.07 18.72 -22.22
C ARG A 70 -3.04 18.99 -21.11
N GLU A 71 -3.43 19.61 -20.00
CA GLU A 71 -2.49 20.09 -18.96
C GLU A 71 -2.74 19.52 -17.54
N THR A 72 -3.76 18.68 -17.35
CA THR A 72 -4.03 18.13 -16.02
C THR A 72 -3.05 17.02 -15.69
N VAL A 73 -2.14 17.30 -14.75
CA VAL A 73 -1.23 16.30 -14.16
C VAL A 73 -2.09 15.18 -13.54
N PRO A 74 -1.83 13.90 -13.86
CA PRO A 74 -2.60 12.80 -13.29
C PRO A 74 -2.59 12.80 -11.77
N ILE A 75 -3.74 12.57 -11.15
CA ILE A 75 -3.91 12.47 -9.70
C ILE A 75 -4.06 11.01 -9.31
N PHE A 76 -3.38 10.63 -8.23
CA PHE A 76 -3.36 9.28 -7.68
C PHE A 76 -3.83 9.30 -6.23
N ARG A 77 -4.58 8.27 -5.87
CA ARG A 77 -4.76 7.86 -4.48
C ARG A 77 -3.71 6.82 -4.16
N ARG A 78 -2.95 7.03 -3.09
CA ARG A 78 -2.03 6.03 -2.56
C ARG A 78 -2.46 5.66 -1.16
N SER A 79 -2.61 4.37 -0.90
CA SER A 79 -2.92 3.89 0.44
C SER A 79 -1.77 3.01 0.91
N ARG A 80 -1.41 3.15 2.18
CA ARG A 80 -0.35 2.39 2.84
C ARG A 80 -0.89 1.86 4.15
N GLU A 81 -0.78 0.56 4.36
CA GLU A 81 -1.09 -0.07 5.64
C GLU A 81 0.19 -0.63 6.26
N THR A 82 0.50 -0.22 7.48
CA THR A 82 1.68 -0.66 8.20
C THR A 82 1.25 -1.37 9.48
N ARG A 83 1.84 -2.53 9.77
CA ARG A 83 1.63 -3.30 11.00
C ARG A 83 2.96 -3.69 11.60
N ILE A 84 3.26 -3.22 12.80
CA ILE A 84 4.52 -3.46 13.51
C ILE A 84 4.23 -4.20 14.81
N LYS A 85 4.95 -5.30 15.05
CA LYS A 85 4.99 -6.03 16.31
C LYS A 85 6.27 -5.66 17.04
N LEU A 86 6.12 -5.20 18.27
CA LEU A 86 7.23 -4.83 19.15
C LEU A 86 7.18 -5.70 20.40
N LYS A 87 8.33 -5.90 21.04
CA LYS A 87 8.42 -6.55 22.35
C LYS A 87 9.02 -5.59 23.36
N ARG A 88 8.27 -5.26 24.41
CA ARG A 88 8.71 -4.33 25.47
C ARG A 88 8.48 -4.94 26.84
N PHE A 89 9.55 -5.06 27.63
CA PHE A 89 9.51 -5.64 28.97
C PHE A 89 8.81 -7.02 29.04
N GLY A 90 9.02 -7.85 28.02
CA GLY A 90 8.41 -9.18 27.93
C GLY A 90 6.97 -9.20 27.38
N ASN A 91 6.34 -8.05 27.18
CA ASN A 91 5.01 -7.96 26.59
C ASN A 91 5.09 -7.72 25.08
N ASP A 92 4.23 -8.40 24.33
CA ASP A 92 4.06 -8.16 22.90
C ASP A 92 3.12 -6.94 22.71
N LEU A 93 3.56 -6.00 21.89
CA LEU A 93 2.86 -4.78 21.54
C LEU A 93 2.62 -4.79 20.03
N SER A 94 1.46 -4.29 19.60
CA SER A 94 1.15 -4.13 18.18
C SER A 94 0.82 -2.67 17.91
N VAL A 95 1.42 -2.12 16.86
CA VAL A 95 1.12 -0.79 16.34
C VAL A 95 0.66 -0.94 14.91
N SER A 96 -0.40 -0.26 14.52
CA SER A 96 -0.81 -0.19 13.12
C SER A 96 -0.99 1.25 12.66
N ALA A 97 -0.80 1.47 11.38
CA ALA A 97 -1.06 2.75 10.73
C ALA A 97 -1.70 2.51 9.37
N HIS A 98 -2.66 3.35 9.02
CA HIS A 98 -3.21 3.46 7.69
C HIS A 98 -3.07 4.91 7.23
N LEU A 99 -2.30 5.11 6.17
CA LEU A 99 -2.09 6.39 5.52
C LEU A 99 -2.73 6.35 4.14
N GLU A 100 -3.56 7.33 3.84
CA GLU A 100 -4.05 7.58 2.49
C GLU A 100 -3.63 8.96 2.05
N THR A 101 -3.07 9.08 0.83
CA THR A 101 -2.73 10.35 0.19
C THR A 101 -3.46 10.49 -1.13
N ILE A 102 -3.81 11.74 -1.47
CA ILE A 102 -4.20 12.15 -2.82
C ILE A 102 -3.12 13.08 -3.30
N GLU A 103 -2.40 12.68 -4.33
CA GLU A 103 -1.24 13.40 -4.84
C GLU A 103 -1.12 13.30 -6.36
N THR A 104 -0.55 14.31 -6.98
CA THR A 104 -0.24 14.32 -8.41
C THR A 104 0.96 13.44 -8.74
N SER A 105 1.12 13.11 -10.03
CA SER A 105 2.26 12.32 -10.53
C SER A 105 3.64 12.97 -10.27
N ASP A 106 3.69 14.30 -10.15
CA ASP A 106 4.88 15.08 -9.84
C ASP A 106 5.13 15.27 -8.32
N GLY A 107 4.28 14.69 -7.47
CA GLY A 107 4.47 14.62 -6.02
C GLY A 107 3.84 15.77 -5.22
N VAL A 108 2.95 16.58 -5.82
CA VAL A 108 2.17 17.57 -5.07
C VAL A 108 1.07 16.87 -4.28
N LEU A 109 1.12 17.00 -2.96
CA LEU A 109 0.13 16.42 -2.04
C LEU A 109 -1.10 17.34 -1.92
N HIS A 110 -2.27 16.85 -2.31
CA HIS A 110 -3.54 17.57 -2.19
C HIS A 110 -4.22 17.35 -0.85
N SER A 111 -4.29 16.09 -0.42
CA SER A 111 -4.91 15.73 0.86
C SER A 111 -4.31 14.44 1.40
N TRP A 112 -4.47 14.25 2.70
CA TRP A 112 -4.04 13.03 3.37
C TRP A 112 -4.93 12.72 4.56
N SER A 113 -5.02 11.43 4.90
CA SER A 113 -5.62 10.97 6.15
C SER A 113 -4.72 9.92 6.78
N LEU A 114 -4.53 10.00 8.09
CA LEU A 114 -3.74 9.06 8.85
C LEU A 114 -4.59 8.55 10.01
N ARG A 115 -4.72 7.23 10.11
CA ARG A 115 -5.28 6.56 11.29
C ARG A 115 -4.22 5.68 11.90
N ARG A 116 -4.01 5.75 13.21
CA ARG A 116 -3.03 4.92 13.92
C ARG A 116 -3.68 4.21 15.08
N THR A 117 -3.29 2.96 15.31
CA THR A 117 -3.55 2.26 16.57
C THR A 117 -2.24 2.14 17.32
N ALA A 118 -2.15 2.80 18.47
CA ALA A 118 -0.99 2.77 19.33
C ALA A 118 -0.85 1.41 20.06
N ALA A 119 0.29 1.22 20.71
CA ALA A 119 0.64 -0.02 21.40
C ALA A 119 -0.31 -0.38 22.56
N ASP A 120 -1.03 0.60 23.09
CA ASP A 120 -2.06 0.44 24.13
C ASP A 120 -3.47 0.19 23.55
N GLY A 121 -3.59 0.10 22.22
CA GLY A 121 -4.85 -0.08 21.51
C GLY A 121 -5.63 1.21 21.27
N SER A 122 -5.14 2.38 21.70
CA SER A 122 -5.81 3.66 21.42
C SER A 122 -5.70 4.03 19.94
N THR A 123 -6.78 4.57 19.38
CA THR A 123 -6.84 5.01 17.98
C THR A 123 -6.72 6.54 17.88
N LEU A 124 -5.85 7.01 17.00
CA LEU A 124 -5.56 8.42 16.71
C LEU A 124 -5.79 8.76 15.24
#